data_AF-A0A376RDK1-F1
#
_entry.id   AF-A0A376RDK1-F1
#
_cell.length_a   1.000
_cell.length_b   1.000
_cell.length_c   1.000
_cell.angle_alpha   90.00
_cell.angle_beta   90.00
_cell.angle_gamma   90.00
#
_symmetry.space_group_name_H-M   'P 1'
#
loop_
_entity.id
_entity.type
_entity.pdbx_description
1 polymer ?
#
loop_
_entity_poly.entity_id
_entity_poly.type
_entity_poly.pdbx_seq_one_letter_code
_entity_poly.pdbx_strand_id
1 'polypeptide(L)' 'MALPESYNYIHKSGTLHEAPSPIIPLNWSKASMTLMLKEMSSLINDEGNK' A
#
# COMPACT_ATOMS: atom_id res chain seq x y z
N MET A 1 -12.55 2.12 -4.33
CA MET A 1 -11.75 2.63 -3.19
C MET A 1 -10.48 3.26 -3.76
N ALA A 2 -10.17 4.51 -3.40
CA ALA A 2 -8.87 5.11 -3.68
C ALA A 2 -7.88 4.69 -2.58
N LEU A 3 -6.64 4.35 -2.95
CA LEU A 3 -5.59 4.16 -1.95
C LEU A 3 -5.22 5.51 -1.34
N PRO A 4 -5.13 5.64 -0.01
CA PRO A 4 -4.53 6.81 0.61
C PRO A 4 -3.03 6.82 0.32
N GLU A 5 -2.44 8.00 0.16
CA GLU A 5 -1.00 8.12 -0.10
C GLU A 5 -0.15 7.69 1.08
N SER A 6 -0.66 7.91 2.28
CA SER A 6 -0.01 7.51 3.52
C SER A 6 -1.05 7.33 4.62
N TYR A 7 -0.61 6.73 5.72
CA TYR A 7 -1.37 6.63 6.95
C TYR A 7 -0.69 7.48 8.03
N ASN A 8 -1.50 8.18 8.81
CA ASN A 8 -1.08 8.89 10.00
C ASN A 8 -1.14 7.94 11.20
N TYR A 9 -0.10 7.99 12.02
CA TYR A 9 0.00 7.27 13.28
C TYR A 9 -0.31 8.24 14.43
N ILE A 10 -1.50 8.10 15.02
CA ILE A 10 -1.99 8.98 16.08
C ILE A 10 -1.87 8.26 17.42
N HIS A 11 -0.97 8.73 18.27
CA HIS A 11 -0.86 8.26 19.65
C HIS A 11 -1.81 9.03 20.55
N LYS A 12 -2.76 8.34 21.19
CA LYS A 12 -3.70 8.94 22.14
C LYS A 12 -3.95 7.99 23.30
N SER A 13 -3.83 8.47 24.54
CA SER A 13 -4.13 7.69 25.75
C SER A 13 -3.46 6.30 25.79
N GLY A 14 -2.19 6.21 25.35
CA GLY A 14 -1.44 4.95 25.32
C GLY A 14 -1.82 3.99 24.18
N THR A 15 -2.74 4.37 23.28
CA THR A 15 -3.13 3.59 22.10
C THR A 15 -2.66 4.26 20.81
N LEU A 16 -2.26 3.44 19.84
CA LEU A 16 -1.87 3.85 18.49
C LEU A 16 -3.05 3.65 17.55
N HIS A 17 -3.46 4.72 16.87
CA HIS A 17 -4.52 4.70 15.87
C HIS A 17 -3.94 5.01 14.50
N GLU A 18 -4.31 4.20 13.51
CA GLU A 18 -3.96 4.42 12.11
C GLU A 18 -5.14 5.05 11.39
N ALA A 19 -4.90 6.16 10.67
CA ALA A 19 -5.91 6.84 9.89
C ALA A 19 -5.34 7.27 8.53
N PRO A 20 -6.12 7.18 7.43
CA PRO A 20 -5.64 7.65 6.13
C PRO A 20 -5.30 9.13 6.18
N SER A 21 -4.16 9.50 5.62
CA SER A 21 -3.74 10.89 5.53
C SER A 21 -4.68 11.67 4.60
N PRO A 22 -5.09 12.91 4.95
CA PRO A 22 -5.97 13.73 4.12
C PRO A 22 -5.28 14.28 2.86
N ILE A 23 -4.01 13.91 2.62
CA ILE A 23 -3.29 14.25 1.40
C ILE A 23 -4.07 13.73 0.19
N ILE A 24 -4.59 14.67 -0.60
CA ILE A 24 -5.33 14.44 -1.85
C ILE A 24 -4.45 13.58 -2.77
N PRO A 25 -5.01 12.57 -3.47
CA PRO A 25 -4.25 11.48 -4.06
C PRO A 25 -3.07 11.99 -4.89
N LEU A 26 -1.87 11.61 -4.45
CA LEU A 26 -0.60 11.77 -5.12
C LEU A 26 -0.18 10.51 -5.88
N ASN A 27 -1.07 9.61 -6.30
CA ASN A 27 -0.84 8.44 -7.17
C ASN A 27 0.29 7.44 -6.80
N TRP A 28 1.16 7.71 -5.83
CA TRP A 28 2.36 6.93 -5.53
C TRP A 28 2.00 5.61 -4.86
N SER A 29 1.09 5.66 -3.89
CA SER A 29 0.53 4.46 -3.26
C SER A 29 0.02 3.45 -4.31
N LYS A 30 -0.73 3.94 -5.30
CA LYS A 30 -1.26 3.14 -6.40
C LYS A 30 -0.15 2.63 -7.33
N ALA A 31 0.82 3.47 -7.69
CA ALA A 31 1.94 3.07 -8.55
C ALA A 31 2.78 1.96 -7.89
N SER A 32 3.14 2.15 -6.61
CA SER A 32 3.92 1.16 -5.84
C SER A 32 3.17 -0.16 -5.68
N MET A 33 1.87 -0.13 -5.37
CA MET A 33 1.06 -1.35 -5.28
C MET A 33 0.96 -2.06 -6.63
N THR A 34 0.86 -1.32 -7.73
CA THR A 34 0.85 -1.89 -9.09
C THR A 34 2.16 -2.62 -9.40
N LEU A 35 3.31 -2.03 -9.05
CA LEU A 35 4.61 -2.67 -9.24
C LEU A 35 4.77 -3.93 -8.38
N MET A 36 4.35 -3.87 -7.12
CA MET A 36 4.36 -5.03 -6.22
C MET A 36 3.54 -6.19 -6.78
N LEU A 37 2.30 -5.93 -7.23
CA LEU A 37 1.43 -6.96 -7.78
C LEU A 37 2.00 -7.57 -9.07
N LYS A 38 2.63 -6.74 -9.91
CA LYS A 38 3.31 -7.21 -11.12
C LYS A 38 4.46 -8.15 -10.78
N GLU A 39 5.28 -7.79 -9.79
CA GLU A 39 6.42 -8.60 -9.35
C GLU A 39 5.95 -9.93 -8.74
N MET A 40 4.97 -9.89 -7.83
CA MET A 40 4.36 -11.09 -7.24
C MET A 40 3.80 -12.03 -8.30
N SER A 41 3.10 -11.48 -9.30
CA SER A 41 2.56 -12.28 -10.40
C SER A 41 3.67 -12.94 -11.24
N SER A 42 4.79 -12.25 -11.44
CA SER A 42 5.95 -12.80 -12.14
C SER A 42 6.56 -13.97 -11.37
N LEU A 43 6.72 -13.84 -10.05
CA LEU A 43 7.27 -14.90 -9.20
C LEU A 43 6.39 -16.16 -9.20
N ILE A 44 5.06 -15.99 -9.06
CA ILE A 44 4.12 -17.11 -9.08
C ILE A 44 4.16 -17.84 -10.43
N ASN A 45 4.25 -17.10 -11.53
CA ASN A 45 4.33 -17.70 -12.87
C ASN A 45 5.67 -18.38 -13.16
N ASP A 46 6.77 -17.91 -12.56
CA ASP A 46 8.10 -18.56 -12.67
C ASP A 46 8.17 -19.88 -11.88
N GLU A 47 7.50 -19.96 -10.72
CA GLU A 47 7.37 -21.21 -9.96
C GLU A 47 6.52 -22.27 -10.67
N GLY A 48 5.54 -21.86 -11.47
CA GLY A 48 4.70 -22.79 -12.25
C GLY A 48 5.35 -23.33 -13.54
N ASN A 49 6.54 -22.84 -13.90
CA ASN A 49 7.27 -23.19 -15.13
C ASN A 49 8.54 -24.03 -14.86
N LYS A 50 8.77 -24.47 -13.62
CA LYS A 50 9.82 -25.40 -13.22
C LYS A 50 9.26 -26.81 -13.03
#